data_AF-A0A9E6K3H0-F1
#
_entry.id   AF-A0A9E6K3H0-F1
#
_cell.length_a   1.000
_cell.length_b   1.000
_cell.length_c   1.000
_cell.angle_alpha   90.00
_cell.angle_beta   90.00
_cell.angle_gamma   90.00
#
_symmetry.space_group_name_H-M   'P 1'
#
loop_
_entity.id
_entity.type
_entity.pdbx_description
1 polymer ?
#
loop_
_entity_poly.entity_id
_entity_poly.type
_entity_poly.pdbx_seq_one_letter_code
_entity_poly.pdbx_strand_id
1 'polypeptide(L)'
;MTIDSLISQYRLISSFLNDRWPLKNHEHRTFARTMKIMEELGELSDEILTSMNLQRNTKIEKFSRTNIEDEFADVMGSLILLGIELDIDIEKVMQRKIDFTRDRFGMDDEK
;
A
#
# COMPACT_ATOMS: atom_id res chain seq x y z
N MET A 1 -13.76 8.11 3.65
CA MET A 1 -13.60 7.82 2.21
C MET A 1 -13.94 6.36 1.99
N THR A 2 -14.62 5.99 0.89
CA THR A 2 -14.85 4.58 0.53
C THR A 2 -13.64 4.02 -0.21
N ILE A 3 -13.51 2.69 -0.30
CA ILE A 3 -12.42 2.05 -1.07
C ILE A 3 -12.51 2.39 -2.56
N ASP A 4 -13.72 2.41 -3.12
CA ASP A 4 -13.95 2.79 -4.52
C ASP A 4 -13.55 4.25 -4.79
N SER A 5 -13.92 5.16 -3.88
CA SER A 5 -13.50 6.56 -3.95
C SER A 5 -11.98 6.69 -3.84
N LEU A 6 -11.33 5.89 -2.98
CA LEU A 6 -9.86 5.88 -2.83
C LEU A 6 -9.17 5.41 -4.11
N ILE A 7 -9.61 4.27 -4.67
CA ILE A 7 -9.09 3.73 -5.93
C ILE A 7 -9.29 4.73 -7.07
N SER A 8 -10.45 5.39 -7.13
CA SER A 8 -10.72 6.43 -8.12
C SER A 8 -9.74 7.60 -8.04
N GLN A 9 -9.42 8.08 -6.84
CA GLN A 9 -8.41 9.13 -6.65
C GLN A 9 -7.01 8.65 -7.11
N TYR A 10 -6.63 7.42 -6.77
CA TYR A 10 -5.34 6.87 -7.22
C TYR A 10 -5.29 6.60 -8.73
N ARG A 11 -6.41 6.34 -9.40
CA ARG A 11 -6.45 6.30 -10.87
C ARG A 11 -6.14 7.65 -11.50
N LEU A 12 -6.68 8.74 -10.93
CA LEU A 12 -6.34 10.11 -11.37
C LEU A 12 -4.87 10.42 -11.14
N ILE A 13 -4.33 10.07 -9.97
CA ILE A 13 -2.90 10.22 -9.66
C ILE A 13 -2.05 9.40 -10.64
N SER A 14 -2.40 8.14 -10.89
CA SER A 14 -1.67 7.28 -11.82
C SER A 14 -1.64 7.87 -13.23
N SER A 15 -2.78 8.36 -13.73
CA SER A 15 -2.86 9.07 -15.02
C SER A 15 -1.95 10.29 -15.03
N PHE A 16 -2.04 11.15 -14.01
CA PHE A 16 -1.21 12.35 -13.89
C PHE A 16 0.30 12.02 -13.90
N LEU A 17 0.72 11.00 -13.14
CA LEU A 17 2.10 10.57 -13.08
C LEU A 17 2.59 10.03 -14.43
N ASN A 18 1.77 9.22 -15.11
CA ASN A 18 2.11 8.64 -16.40
C ASN A 18 2.15 9.69 -17.52
N ASP A 19 1.33 10.74 -17.43
CA ASP A 19 1.34 11.86 -18.38
C ASP A 19 2.57 12.76 -18.17
N ARG A 20 2.95 13.01 -16.90
CA ARG A 20 4.03 13.94 -16.56
C ARG A 20 5.43 13.30 -16.65
N TRP A 21 5.55 12.02 -16.30
CA TRP A 21 6.79 11.25 -16.32
C TRP A 21 6.56 9.91 -17.03
N PRO A 22 6.38 9.93 -18.37
CA PRO A 22 6.06 8.73 -19.12
C PRO A 22 7.21 7.73 -19.09
N LEU A 23 6.89 6.49 -18.71
CA LEU A 23 7.78 5.35 -18.86
C LEU A 23 7.51 4.64 -20.19
N LYS A 24 8.53 3.93 -20.68
CA LYS A 24 8.57 3.39 -22.05
C LYS A 24 7.40 2.48 -22.41
N ASN A 25 6.97 1.65 -21.48
CA ASN A 25 5.90 0.66 -21.67
C ASN A 25 5.31 0.24 -20.31
N HIS A 26 4.30 -0.63 -20.37
CA HIS A 26 3.61 -1.16 -19.20
C HIS A 26 4.55 -1.93 -18.27
N GLU A 27 5.47 -2.74 -18.79
CA GLU A 27 6.41 -3.53 -17.99
C GLU A 27 7.33 -2.65 -17.15
N HIS A 28 7.83 -1.55 -17.70
CA HIS A 28 8.62 -0.58 -16.95
C HIS A 28 7.80 0.13 -15.87
N ARG A 29 6.51 0.43 -16.12
CA ARG A 29 5.63 1.01 -15.10
C ARG A 29 5.39 0.03 -13.96
N THR A 30 5.05 -1.21 -14.28
CA THR A 30 4.88 -2.28 -13.30
C THR A 30 6.14 -2.47 -12.46
N PHE A 31 7.31 -2.52 -13.10
CA PHE A 31 8.59 -2.60 -12.41
C PHE A 31 8.82 -1.40 -11.48
N ALA A 32 8.62 -0.17 -11.96
CA ALA A 32 8.79 1.03 -11.16
C ALA A 32 7.85 1.05 -9.93
N ARG A 33 6.58 0.68 -10.10
CA ARG A 33 5.62 0.54 -8.99
C ARG A 33 6.02 -0.55 -8.00
N THR A 34 6.58 -1.64 -8.50
CA THR A 34 7.09 -2.73 -7.64
C THR A 34 8.26 -2.25 -6.79
N MET A 35 9.19 -1.50 -7.38
CA MET A 35 10.32 -0.91 -6.64
C MET A 35 9.85 0.15 -5.65
N LYS A 36 8.84 0.95 -5.98
CA LYS A 36 8.26 1.92 -5.04
C LYS A 36 7.69 1.24 -3.81
N ILE A 37 6.96 0.13 -3.96
CA ILE A 37 6.48 -0.65 -2.79
C ILE A 37 7.63 -1.13 -1.90
N MET A 38 8.75 -1.56 -2.48
CA MET A 38 9.89 -2.02 -1.69
C MET A 38 10.54 -0.88 -0.91
N GLU A 39 10.59 0.32 -1.48
CA GLU A 39 11.04 1.55 -0.83
C GLU A 39 10.14 1.87 0.39
N GLU A 40 8.83 2.05 0.17
CA GLU A 40 7.89 2.41 1.24
C GLU A 40 7.83 1.35 2.35
N LEU A 41 7.93 0.07 2.00
CA LEU A 41 7.95 -1.01 2.99
C LEU A 41 9.22 -0.95 3.85
N GLY A 42 10.34 -0.54 3.26
CA GLY A 42 11.58 -0.29 3.99
C GLY A 42 11.43 0.87 4.97
N GLU A 43 10.81 1.96 4.55
CA GLU A 43 10.56 3.16 5.38
C GLU A 43 9.60 2.85 6.53
N LEU A 44 8.47 2.17 6.25
CA LEU A 44 7.57 1.68 7.29
C LEU A 44 8.28 0.73 8.28
N SER A 45 9.15 -0.15 7.79
CA SER A 45 9.94 -1.03 8.66
C SER A 45 10.88 -0.24 9.57
N ASP A 46 11.51 0.84 9.08
CA ASP A 46 12.39 1.69 9.88
C ASP A 46 11.62 2.42 11.00
N GLU A 47 10.43 2.94 10.70
CA GLU A 47 9.57 3.60 11.69
C GLU A 47 9.00 2.62 12.73
N ILE A 48 8.60 1.41 12.31
CA ILE A 48 8.17 0.35 13.25
C ILE A 48 9.32 -0.01 14.19
N LEU A 49 10.53 -0.27 13.66
CA LEU A 49 11.69 -0.59 14.50
C LEU A 49 12.06 0.54 15.45
N THR A 50 11.91 1.79 15.00
CA THR A 50 12.09 2.98 15.85
C THR A 50 11.11 2.97 17.02
N SER A 51 9.83 2.67 16.78
CA SER A 51 8.80 2.56 17.83
C SER A 51 9.05 1.45 18.85
N MET A 52 9.74 0.40 18.44
CA MET A 52 10.13 -0.73 19.28
C MET A 52 11.43 -0.47 20.05
N ASN A 53 12.03 0.72 19.94
CA ASN A 53 13.34 1.08 20.48
C ASN A 53 14.49 0.17 19.98
N LEU A 54 14.39 -0.34 18.75
CA LEU A 54 15.38 -1.22 18.13
C LEU A 54 16.34 -0.49 17.18
N GLN A 55 16.29 0.83 17.16
CA GLN A 55 17.09 1.71 16.30
C GLN A 55 18.10 2.52 17.13
N ARG A 56 18.99 3.28 16.47
CA ARG A 56 19.93 4.18 17.17
C ARG A 56 19.17 5.23 17.99
N ASN A 57 19.66 5.55 19.20
CA ASN A 57 19.01 6.48 20.14
C ASN A 57 18.57 7.82 19.49
N THR A 58 19.37 8.37 18.59
CA THR A 58 19.06 9.61 17.86
C THR A 58 17.83 9.54 16.95
N LYS A 59 17.44 8.34 16.51
CA LYS A 59 16.19 8.10 15.79
C LYS A 59 15.01 7.91 16.75
N ILE A 60 15.21 7.18 17.83
CA ILE A 60 14.19 6.92 18.87
C ILE A 60 13.67 8.23 19.47
N GLU A 61 14.56 9.19 19.76
CA GLU A 61 14.19 10.50 20.30
C GLU A 61 13.31 11.34 19.36
N LYS A 62 13.31 11.02 18.06
CA LYS A 62 12.50 11.69 17.03
C LYS A 62 11.23 10.92 16.66
N PHE A 63 10.96 9.81 17.35
CA PHE A 63 9.81 8.98 17.06
C PHE A 63 8.50 9.77 17.17
N SER A 64 7.65 9.61 16.15
CA SER A 64 6.27 10.06 16.17
C SER A 64 5.38 8.96 15.64
N ARG A 65 4.23 8.74 16.29
CA ARG A 65 3.21 7.81 15.80
C ARG A 65 2.67 8.22 14.43
N THR A 66 2.63 9.52 14.15
CA THR A 66 2.22 10.06 12.85
C THR A 66 3.14 9.57 11.74
N ASN A 67 4.45 9.42 11.97
CA ASN A 67 5.36 8.89 10.96
C ASN A 67 4.97 7.48 10.54
N ILE A 68 4.65 6.59 11.49
CA ILE A 68 4.16 5.23 11.14
C ILE A 68 2.88 5.30 10.32
N GLU A 69 1.95 6.18 10.69
CA GLU A 69 0.67 6.32 9.99
C GLU A 69 0.87 6.81 8.55
N ASP A 70 1.80 7.75 8.34
CA ASP A 70 2.17 8.27 7.03
C ASP A 70 2.84 7.18 6.18
N GLU A 71 3.87 6.50 6.71
CA GLU A 71 4.56 5.41 5.99
C GLU A 71 3.61 4.24 5.67
N PHE A 72 2.66 3.95 6.56
CA PHE A 72 1.63 2.94 6.30
C PHE A 72 0.71 3.35 5.14
N ALA A 73 0.35 4.64 5.08
CA ALA A 73 -0.43 5.19 3.98
C ALA A 73 0.35 5.14 2.66
N ASP A 74 1.66 5.40 2.67
CA ASP A 74 2.51 5.35 1.49
C ASP A 74 2.67 3.91 0.94
N VAL A 75 2.83 2.92 1.82
CA VAL A 75 2.78 1.50 1.43
C VAL A 75 1.43 1.15 0.79
N MET A 76 0.32 1.56 1.42
CA MET A 76 -1.02 1.28 0.90
C MET A 76 -1.27 1.95 -0.45
N GLY A 77 -0.89 3.22 -0.59
CA GLY A 77 -1.01 3.96 -1.84
C GLY A 77 -0.19 3.33 -2.97
N SER A 78 1.04 2.91 -2.67
CA SER A 78 1.91 2.23 -3.62
C SER A 78 1.35 0.87 -4.07
N LEU A 79 0.73 0.10 -3.17
CA LEU A 79 0.02 -1.13 -3.50
C LEU A 79 -1.18 -0.88 -4.41
N ILE A 80 -1.98 0.17 -4.15
CA ILE A 80 -3.12 0.55 -5.00
C ILE A 80 -2.63 0.95 -6.40
N LEU A 81 -1.57 1.75 -6.50
CA LEU A 81 -0.98 2.15 -7.77
C LEU A 81 -0.46 0.96 -8.58
N LEU A 82 0.19 -0.01 -7.92
CA LEU A 82 0.58 -1.26 -8.58
C LEU A 82 -0.65 -2.06 -9.05
N GLY A 83 -1.68 -2.17 -8.20
CA GLY A 83 -2.93 -2.84 -8.57
C GLY A 83 -3.62 -2.20 -9.78
N ILE A 84 -3.59 -0.87 -9.87
CA ILE A 84 -4.09 -0.13 -11.04
C ILE A 84 -3.26 -0.46 -12.28
N GLU A 85 -1.93 -0.47 -12.18
CA GLU A 85 -1.07 -0.78 -13.32
C GLU A 85 -1.33 -2.22 -13.82
N LEU A 86 -1.49 -3.18 -12.91
CA LEU A 86 -1.78 -4.59 -13.21
C LEU A 86 -3.25 -4.86 -13.60
N ASP A 87 -4.07 -3.82 -13.78
CA ASP A 87 -5.51 -3.93 -14.08
C ASP A 87 -6.28 -4.83 -13.09
N ILE A 88 -5.90 -4.78 -11.81
CA ILE A 88 -6.54 -5.54 -10.74
C ILE A 88 -7.80 -4.81 -10.26
N ASP A 89 -8.92 -5.54 -10.22
CA ASP A 89 -10.11 -5.15 -9.49
C ASP A 89 -9.89 -5.37 -7.97
N ILE A 90 -9.32 -4.35 -7.32
CA ILE A 90 -8.87 -4.40 -5.94
C ILE A 90 -10.04 -4.73 -4.99
N GLU A 91 -11.20 -4.07 -5.17
CA GLU A 91 -12.37 -4.30 -4.31
C GLU A 91 -12.82 -5.77 -4.39
N LYS A 92 -12.97 -6.30 -5.60
CA LYS A 92 -13.38 -7.70 -5.82
C LYS A 92 -12.36 -8.69 -5.27
N VAL A 93 -11.06 -8.41 -5.42
CA VAL A 93 -10.00 -9.29 -4.87
C VAL A 93 -10.03 -9.28 -3.35
N MET A 94 -10.19 -8.12 -2.73
CA MET A 94 -10.25 -8.00 -1.28
C MET A 94 -11.51 -8.66 -0.71
N GLN A 95 -12.67 -8.50 -1.35
CA GLN A 95 -13.90 -9.22 -0.97
C GLN A 95 -13.68 -10.74 -0.99
N ARG A 96 -13.14 -11.27 -2.09
CA ARG A 96 -12.83 -12.71 -2.20
C ARG A 96 -11.86 -13.19 -1.11
N LYS A 97 -10.87 -12.36 -0.75
CA LYS A 97 -9.91 -12.69 0.32
C LYS A 97 -10.57 -12.70 1.70
N ILE A 98 -11.49 -11.77 1.96
CA ILE A 98 -12.28 -11.71 3.18
C ILE A 98 -13.15 -12.95 3.29
N ASP A 99 -13.94 -13.26 2.26
CA ASP A 99 -14.84 -14.43 2.24
C ASP A 99 -14.06 -15.73 2.52
N PHE A 100 -12.93 -15.93 1.84
CA PHE A 100 -12.05 -17.07 2.08
C PHE A 100 -11.53 -17.13 3.52
N THR A 101 -11.20 -15.98 4.13
CA THR A 101 -10.69 -15.92 5.49
C THR A 101 -11.79 -16.26 6.50
N ARG A 102 -13.02 -15.77 6.27
CA ARG A 102 -14.18 -16.07 7.12
C ARG A 102 -14.51 -17.56 7.12
N ASP A 103 -14.58 -18.15 5.92
CA ASP A 103 -14.80 -19.58 5.71
C ASP A 103 -13.72 -20.43 6.39
N ARG A 104 -12.44 -20.07 6.18
CA ARG A 104 -11.30 -20.77 6.79
C ARG A 104 -11.35 -20.84 8.31
N PHE A 105 -11.90 -19.82 8.96
CA PHE A 105 -11.98 -19.74 10.42
C PHE A 105 -13.37 -20.05 10.98
N GLY A 106 -14.31 -20.52 10.15
CA GLY A 106 -15.68 -20.86 10.58
C GLY A 106 -16.42 -19.67 11.19
N MET A 107 -16.09 -18.44 10.79
CA MET A 107 -16.63 -17.23 11.42
C MET A 107 -18.14 -17.05 11.22
N ASP A 108 -18.73 -17.80 10.29
CA ASP A 108 -20.15 -17.79 9.95
C ASP A 108 -20.87 -19.11 10.30
N ASP A 109 -20.17 -20.06 10.93
CA ASP A 109 -20.71 -21.40 11.24
C ASP A 109 -21.68 -21.40 12.44
N GLU A 110 -21.75 -20.29 13.20
CA GLU A 110 -22.62 -20.14 14.38
C GLU A 110 -23.93 -19.35 14.11
N LYS A 111 -24.47 -19.39 12.88
CA LYS A 111 -25.78 -18.80 12.55
C LYS A 111 -26.84 -19.83 12.18
#